data_AF-A0A136LWZ9-F1
#
_entry.id   AF-A0A136LWZ9-F1
#
_cell.length_a   1.000
_cell.length_b   1.000
_cell.length_c   1.000
_cell.angle_alpha   90.00
_cell.angle_beta   90.00
_cell.angle_gamma   90.00
#
_symmetry.space_group_name_H-M   'P 1'
#
loop_
_entity.id
_entity.type
_entity.pdbx_description
1 polymer ?
#
loop_
_entity_poly.entity_id
_entity_poly.type
_entity_poly.pdbx_seq_one_letter_code
_entity_poly.pdbx_strand_id
1 'polypeptide(L)' 'MVDSSAGKIEIGKAIADKFDVTVEGVRVINTLGKIVRFGRSRIQGQRSTQKKAVVTLKKGDTINIFEIK' A
#
# COMPACT_ATOMS: atom_id res chain seq x y z
N MET A 1 0.16 1.16 3.03
CA MET A 1 0.21 1.89 1.74
C MET A 1 1.64 1.94 1.28
N VAL A 2 1.87 2.15 -0.01
CA VAL A 2 3.21 2.12 -0.58
C VAL A 2 3.54 3.47 -1.19
N ASP A 3 4.82 3.81 -1.20
CA ASP A 3 5.32 4.98 -1.92
C ASP A 3 4.99 4.89 -3.42
N SER A 4 4.68 6.02 -4.04
CA SER A 4 4.33 6.08 -5.47
C SER A 4 5.44 5.56 -6.38
N SER A 5 6.69 5.71 -5.97
CA SER A 5 7.89 5.36 -6.74
C SER A 5 8.21 3.86 -6.68
N ALA A 6 7.72 3.15 -5.66
CA ALA A 6 8.07 1.76 -5.41
C ALA A 6 7.56 0.79 -6.49
N GLY A 7 8.44 -0.07 -7.00
CA GLY A 7 8.12 -1.10 -8.00
C GLY A 7 7.56 -2.39 -7.40
N LYS A 8 6.92 -3.24 -8.22
CA LYS A 8 6.39 -4.55 -7.76
C LYS A 8 7.48 -5.46 -7.18
N ILE A 9 8.67 -5.44 -7.80
CA ILE A 9 9.81 -6.28 -7.42
C ILE A 9 10.33 -5.85 -6.04
N GLU A 10 10.50 -4.55 -5.82
CA GLU A 10 10.94 -4.01 -4.54
C GLU A 10 9.95 -4.29 -3.42
N ILE A 11 8.65 -4.11 -3.68
CA ILE A 11 7.59 -4.38 -2.70
C ILE A 11 7.60 -5.85 -2.29
N GLY A 12 7.74 -6.77 -3.26
CA GLY A 12 7.80 -8.20 -2.98
C GLY A 12 9.00 -8.58 -2.12
N LYS A 13 10.20 -8.10 -2.51
CA LYS A 13 11.44 -8.33 -1.74
C LYS A 13 11.35 -7.76 -0.34
N ALA A 14 10.97 -6.49 -0.19
CA ALA A 14 10.90 -5.84 1.11
C ALA A 14 9.92 -6.51 2.08
N ILE A 15 8.83 -7.12 1.58
CA ILE A 15 7.89 -7.86 2.42
C ILE A 15 8.44 -9.26 2.76
N ALA A 16 9.03 -9.95 1.79
CA ALA A 16 9.67 -11.24 2.01
C ALA A 16 10.78 -11.12 3.07
N ASP A 17 11.64 -10.11 2.95
CA ASP A 17 12.77 -9.88 3.87
C ASP A 17 12.31 -9.40 5.26
N LYS A 18 11.23 -8.61 5.34
CA LYS A 18 10.79 -8.02 6.62
C LYS A 18 9.94 -8.95 7.46
N PHE A 19 9.25 -9.90 6.83
CA PHE A 19 8.32 -10.81 7.51
C PHE A 19 8.73 -12.28 7.35
N ASP A 20 9.85 -12.57 6.70
CA ASP A 20 10.34 -13.93 6.41
C ASP A 20 9.27 -14.83 5.76
N VAL A 21 8.48 -14.26 4.85
CA VAL A 21 7.36 -14.95 4.16
C VAL A 21 7.65 -15.17 2.67
N THR A 22 7.02 -16.19 2.10
CA THR A 22 7.10 -16.46 0.67
C THR A 22 5.98 -15.73 -0.09
N VAL A 23 6.36 -14.77 -0.93
CA VAL A 23 5.43 -14.00 -1.77
C VAL A 23 5.23 -14.69 -3.12
N GLU A 24 3.99 -15.06 -3.46
CA GLU A 24 3.63 -15.65 -4.76
C GLU A 24 3.36 -14.59 -5.83
N GLY A 25 2.86 -13.42 -5.43
CA GLY A 25 2.53 -12.37 -6.38
C GLY A 25 2.23 -11.03 -5.75
N VAL A 26 2.49 -9.97 -6.50
CA VAL A 26 2.22 -8.58 -6.10
C VAL A 26 1.38 -7.89 -7.17
N ARG A 27 0.22 -7.39 -6.76
CA ARG A 27 -0.64 -6.52 -7.58
C ARG A 27 -0.63 -5.13 -6.99
N VAL A 28 -0.57 -4.11 -7.84
CA VAL A 28 -0.46 -2.73 -7.41
C VAL A 28 -1.52 -1.90 -8.10
N ILE A 29 -2.14 -0.99 -7.35
CA ILE A 29 -3.23 -0.13 -7.79
C ILE A 29 -2.95 1.29 -7.33
N ASN A 30 -2.97 2.23 -8.27
CA ASN A 30 -2.93 3.66 -7.95
C ASN A 30 -4.35 4.17 -7.74
N THR A 31 -4.65 4.67 -6.54
CA THR A 31 -5.95 5.26 -6.21
C THR A 31 -5.78 6.78 -6.11
N LEU A 32 -6.45 7.51 -6.99
CA LEU A 32 -6.49 8.97 -6.94
C LEU A 32 -7.14 9.44 -5.63
N GLY A 33 -6.54 10.47 -5.04
CA GLY A 33 -7.09 11.09 -3.84
C GLY A 33 -8.45 11.70 -4.12
N LYS A 34 -9.40 11.51 -3.18
CA LYS A 34 -10.74 12.09 -3.28
C LYS A 34 -10.65 13.62 -3.30
N ILE A 35 -11.34 14.23 -4.26
CA ILE A 35 -11.54 15.68 -4.30
C ILE A 35 -12.47 16.06 -3.14
N VAL A 36 -12.03 17.01 -2.33
CA VAL A 36 -12.71 17.48 -1.14
C VAL A 36 -12.84 19.00 -1.19
N ARG A 37 -13.85 19.54 -0.50
CA ARG A 37 -14.01 21.00 -0.35
C ARG A 37 -13.83 21.37 1.10
N PHE A 38 -13.10 22.44 1.34
CA PHE A 38 -12.79 22.92 2.69
C PHE A 38 -13.40 24.31 2.95
N GLY A 39 -13.93 24.49 4.16
CA GLY A 39 -14.37 25.78 4.70
C GLY A 39 -15.63 26.39 4.06
N ARG A 40 -15.99 27.61 4.52
CA ARG A 40 -17.12 28.40 3.98
C ARG A 40 -16.86 28.93 2.56
N SER A 41 -15.60 29.20 2.22
CA SER A 41 -15.19 29.74 0.91
C SER A 41 -15.14 28.69 -0.22
N ARG A 42 -15.61 27.45 0.03
CA ARG A 42 -15.69 26.34 -0.95
C ARG A 42 -14.39 26.08 -1.73
N ILE A 43 -13.23 26.24 -1.10
CA ILE A 43 -11.94 26.00 -1.75
C ILE A 43 -11.83 24.50 -2.07
N GLN A 44 -11.51 24.19 -3.32
CA GLN A 44 -11.32 22.83 -3.79
C GLN A 44 -9.91 22.35 -3.41
N GLY A 45 -9.83 21.20 -2.74
CA GLY A 45 -8.58 20.51 -2.47
C GLY A 45 -8.68 19.04 -2.87
N GLN A 46 -7.55 18.36 -2.89
CA GLN A 46 -7.48 16.93 -3.19
C GLN A 46 -6.71 16.23 -2.07
N ARG A 47 -7.20 15.07 -1.64
CA ARG A 47 -6.42 14.20 -0.75
C ARG A 47 -5.18 13.68 -1.47
N SER A 48 -4.18 13.21 -0.72
CA SER A 48 -3.02 12.56 -1.33
C SER A 48 -3.45 11.33 -2.13
N THR A 49 -2.88 11.20 -3.33
CA THR A 49 -2.98 9.98 -4.13
C THR A 49 -2.15 8.89 -3.46
N GLN A 50 -2.67 7.67 -3.46
CA GLN A 50 -2.06 6.57 -2.73
C GLN A 50 -1.86 5.38 -3.65
N LYS A 51 -0.71 4.73 -3.52
CA LYS A 51 -0.41 3.45 -4.16
C LYS A 51 -0.71 2.33 -3.17
N LYS A 52 -1.54 1.38 -3.60
CA LYS A 52 -1.94 0.20 -2.82
C LYS A 52 -1.29 -1.02 -3.43
N ALA A 53 -0.67 -1.86 -2.61
CA ALA A 53 -0.20 -3.17 -3.01
C ALA A 53 -1.06 -4.25 -2.34
N VAL A 54 -1.54 -5.18 -3.16
CA VAL A 54 -2.19 -6.41 -2.74
C VAL A 54 -1.18 -7.52 -2.99
N VAL A 55 -0.77 -8.19 -1.92
CA VAL A 55 0.30 -9.19 -1.95
C VAL A 55 -0.32 -10.55 -1.64
N THR A 56 -0.04 -11.51 -2.51
CA THR A 56 -0.44 -12.90 -2.34
C THR A 56 0.71 -13.65 -1.70
N LEU A 57 0.45 -14.24 -0.54
CA LEU A 57 1.40 -15.10 0.17
C LEU A 57 1.12 -16.56 -0.14
N LYS A 58 2.14 -17.41 0.06
CA LYS A 58 1.98 -18.85 -0.01
C LYS A 58 1.03 -19.35 1.08
N LYS A 59 0.26 -20.40 0.76
CA LYS A 59 -0.64 -21.04 1.74
C LYS A 59 0.17 -21.54 2.94
N GLY A 60 -0.13 -21.00 4.12
CA GLY A 60 0.53 -21.35 5.38
C GLY A 60 1.33 -20.20 6.00
N ASP A 61 1.71 -19.19 5.21
CA ASP A 61 2.39 -18.01 5.72
C ASP A 61 1.38 -17.01 6.27
N THR A 62 1.55 -16.61 7.54
CA THR A 62 0.70 -15.63 8.22
C THR A 62 1.51 -14.45 8.68
N ILE A 63 1.06 -13.23 8.34
CA ILE A 63 1.62 -11.99 8.86
C ILE A 63 0.78 -11.59 10.08
N ASN A 64 1.37 -11.61 11.27
CA ASN A 64 0.74 -11.08 12.48
C ASN A 64 0.90 -9.55 12.50
N ILE A 65 -0.16 -8.84 12.14
CA ILE A 65 -0.15 -7.39 11.88
C ILE A 65 -0.19 -6.55 13.19
N PHE A 66 -0.20 -7.18 14.37
CA PHE A 66 -0.46 -6.51 15.65
C PHE A 66 0.76 -6.15 16.50
N GLU A 67 1.98 -6.43 16.06
CA GLU A 67 3.19 -6.23 16.89
C GLU A 67 4.00 -4.98 16.55
N ILE A 68 3.51 -4.11 15.65
CA ILE A 68 4.20 -2.87 15.29
C ILE A 68 3.63 -1.73 16.14
N LYS A 69 4.31 -1.43 17.25
CA LYS A 69 4.06 -0.26 18.12
C LYS A 69 4.70 0.99 17.56
#